data_AF-A0A350T690-F1
#
_entry.id   AF-A0A350T690-F1
#
_cell.length_a   1.000
_cell.length_b   1.000
_cell.length_c   1.000
_cell.angle_alpha   90.00
_cell.angle_beta   90.00
_cell.angle_gamma   90.00
#
_symmetry.space_group_name_H-M   'P 1'
#
loop_
_entity.id
_entity.type
_entity.pdbx_description
1 polymer ?
#
loop_
_entity_poly.entity_id
_entity_poly.type
_entity_poly.pdbx_seq_one_letter_code
_entity_poly.pdbx_strand_id
1 'polypeptide(L)'
;MATRTCLPVIHLEEPTVSIETSNPVGENRAPELASFLDEQFISEVLRELKSGKEATAWVCRGGPASGHDLVVAKVYRPIVERGFKNDAVYQEGRWSDDRRIRRAFEQKSRAGRAAQFGSWIAHEFSTLHLLSAA
;
A
#
# COMPACT_ATOMS: atom_id res chain seq x y z
N MET A 1 -52.68 10.03 41.04
CA MET A 1 -52.81 10.47 39.63
C MET A 1 -51.49 11.13 39.25
N ALA A 2 -50.51 10.34 38.81
CA ALA A 2 -49.15 10.82 38.53
C ALA A 2 -48.98 10.93 37.01
N THR A 3 -48.84 12.15 36.53
CA THR A 3 -48.58 12.46 35.12
C THR A 3 -47.14 12.09 34.78
N ARG A 4 -46.99 11.04 33.96
CA ARG A 4 -45.72 10.69 33.30
C ARG A 4 -45.34 11.83 32.36
N THR A 5 -44.31 12.58 32.70
CA THR A 5 -43.64 13.50 31.76
C THR A 5 -42.74 12.68 30.86
N CYS A 6 -43.14 12.52 29.59
CA CYS A 6 -42.30 11.94 28.55
C CYS A 6 -41.16 12.90 28.24
N LEU A 7 -39.92 12.53 28.57
CA LEU A 7 -38.73 13.21 28.08
C LEU A 7 -38.56 12.90 26.59
N PRO A 8 -38.12 13.85 25.75
CA PRO A 8 -37.94 13.61 24.33
C PRO A 8 -36.77 12.64 24.11
N VAL A 9 -36.98 11.68 23.21
CA VAL A 9 -35.93 10.84 22.62
C VAL A 9 -35.01 11.78 21.85
N ILE A 10 -33.81 12.00 22.36
CA ILE A 10 -32.76 12.71 21.65
C ILE A 10 -32.28 11.76 20.55
N HIS A 11 -32.71 12.00 19.31
CA HIS A 11 -32.08 11.39 18.14
C HIS A 11 -30.62 11.84 18.13
N LEU A 12 -29.70 10.91 18.44
CA LEU A 12 -28.29 11.10 18.15
C LEU A 12 -28.15 10.98 16.63
N GLU A 13 -28.02 12.11 15.95
CA GLU A 13 -27.62 12.14 14.54
C GLU A 13 -26.26 11.46 14.41
N GLU A 14 -26.18 10.44 13.56
CA GLU A 14 -24.89 9.84 13.22
C GLU A 14 -24.00 10.90 12.58
N PRO A 15 -22.71 10.99 12.95
CA PRO A 15 -21.84 12.01 12.42
C PRO A 15 -21.64 11.74 10.92
N THR A 16 -22.31 12.53 10.09
CA THR A 16 -22.00 12.64 8.67
C THR A 16 -20.61 13.24 8.54
N VAL A 17 -19.62 12.36 8.34
CA VAL A 17 -18.29 12.76 7.87
C VAL A 17 -18.47 13.28 6.45
N SER A 18 -18.68 14.60 6.35
CA SER A 18 -18.63 15.34 5.09
C SER A 18 -17.18 15.34 4.60
N ILE A 19 -16.82 14.33 3.80
CA ILE A 19 -15.60 14.36 3.00
C ILE A 19 -15.85 15.44 1.94
N GLU A 20 -15.31 16.64 2.16
CA GLU A 20 -15.28 17.68 1.13
C GLU A 20 -14.49 17.15 -0.08
N THR A 21 -15.20 16.65 -1.08
CA THR A 21 -14.68 16.31 -2.40
C THR A 21 -14.47 17.58 -3.20
N SER A 22 -13.49 18.40 -2.82
CA SER A 22 -12.93 19.41 -3.71
C SER A 22 -11.52 19.00 -4.10
N ASN A 23 -11.41 18.11 -5.08
CA ASN A 23 -10.23 18.08 -5.91
C ASN A 23 -10.66 17.69 -7.33
N PRO A 24 -10.32 18.49 -8.35
CA PRO A 24 -10.79 18.24 -9.70
C PRO A 24 -10.31 16.87 -10.17
N VAL A 25 -11.26 16.14 -10.74
CA VAL A 25 -11.06 14.97 -11.58
C VAL A 25 -9.90 15.25 -12.55
N GLY A 26 -8.86 14.41 -12.51
CA GLY A 26 -7.98 14.25 -13.68
C GLY A 26 -6.47 14.38 -13.50
N GLU A 27 -5.91 14.43 -12.29
CA GLU A 27 -4.45 14.24 -12.16
C GLU A 27 -4.15 12.77 -11.89
N ASN A 28 -3.39 12.13 -12.79
CA ASN A 28 -2.92 10.76 -12.61
C ASN A 28 -1.89 10.73 -11.49
N ARG A 29 -2.35 10.76 -10.23
CA ARG A 29 -1.51 10.93 -9.02
C ARG A 29 -0.51 9.79 -8.82
N ALA A 30 -0.80 8.62 -9.38
CA ALA A 30 0.02 7.42 -9.31
C ALA A 30 -0.20 6.58 -10.59
N PRO A 31 0.47 6.90 -11.71
CA PRO A 31 0.31 6.19 -12.98
C PRO A 31 0.64 4.70 -12.87
N GLU A 32 1.48 4.31 -11.91
CA GLU A 32 1.85 2.93 -11.62
C GLU A 32 0.65 2.09 -11.14
N LEU A 33 -0.45 2.71 -10.74
CA LEU A 33 -1.68 2.04 -10.28
C LEU A 33 -2.72 1.84 -11.38
N ALA A 34 -2.42 2.21 -12.63
CA ALA A 34 -3.37 2.10 -13.75
C ALA A 34 -3.93 0.67 -13.91
N SER A 35 -3.09 -0.36 -13.83
CA SER A 35 -3.56 -1.75 -13.96
C SER A 35 -4.54 -2.15 -12.83
N PHE A 36 -4.38 -1.60 -11.62
CA PHE A 36 -5.30 -1.88 -10.51
C PHE A 36 -6.65 -1.19 -10.69
N LEU A 37 -6.69 -0.05 -11.39
CA LEU A 37 -7.93 0.60 -11.81
C LEU A 37 -8.63 -0.23 -12.89
N ASP A 38 -7.87 -0.65 -13.91
CA ASP A 38 -8.38 -1.47 -15.02
C ASP A 38 -8.93 -2.82 -14.54
N GLU A 39 -8.25 -3.46 -13.59
CA GLU A 39 -8.64 -4.73 -12.99
C GLU A 39 -9.68 -4.59 -11.85
N GLN A 40 -10.14 -3.36 -11.57
CA GLN A 40 -11.15 -3.08 -10.54
C GLN A 40 -10.76 -3.48 -9.11
N PHE A 41 -9.46 -3.58 -8.81
CA PHE A 41 -8.97 -3.69 -7.44
C PHE A 41 -9.08 -2.36 -6.70
N ILE A 42 -8.88 -1.25 -7.40
CA ILE A 42 -9.19 0.09 -6.91
C ILE A 42 -10.12 0.79 -7.88
N SER A 43 -10.95 1.70 -7.38
CA SER A 43 -11.83 2.54 -8.22
C SER A 43 -11.32 3.98 -8.32
N GLU A 44 -10.58 4.44 -7.31
CA GLU A 44 -10.12 5.82 -7.23
C GLU A 44 -8.87 5.94 -6.33
N VAL A 45 -7.90 6.77 -6.73
CA VAL A 45 -6.77 7.17 -5.88
C VAL A 45 -7.14 8.48 -5.19
N LEU A 46 -7.33 8.46 -3.88
CA LEU A 46 -7.85 9.60 -3.13
C LEU A 46 -6.73 10.60 -2.81
N ARG A 47 -5.67 10.15 -2.12
CA ARG A 47 -4.56 11.00 -1.68
C ARG A 47 -3.31 10.20 -1.36
N GLU A 48 -2.16 10.87 -1.36
CA GLU A 48 -0.96 10.31 -0.75
C GLU A 48 -1.19 10.19 0.76
N LEU A 49 -0.89 9.02 1.32
CA LEU A 49 -0.88 8.79 2.77
C LEU A 49 0.48 9.20 3.34
N LYS A 50 1.55 8.67 2.74
CA LYS A 50 2.94 8.90 3.17
C LYS A 50 3.93 8.54 2.07
N SER A 51 4.81 9.46 1.71
CA SER A 51 6.02 9.18 0.93
C SER A 51 7.22 8.88 1.84
N GLY A 52 8.00 7.87 1.48
CA GLY A 52 9.24 7.49 2.13
C GLY A 52 10.33 7.12 1.13
N LYS A 53 11.51 6.76 1.65
CA LYS A 53 12.68 6.36 0.84
C LYS A 53 12.43 5.10 0.01
N GLU A 54 11.64 4.17 0.53
CA GLU A 54 11.43 2.86 -0.08
C GLU A 54 10.18 2.78 -0.96
N ALA A 55 9.15 3.53 -0.56
CA ALA A 55 7.84 3.47 -1.18
C ALA A 55 7.02 4.72 -0.84
N THR A 56 5.98 4.96 -1.64
CA THR A 56 4.88 5.85 -1.32
C THR A 56 3.62 5.03 -1.10
N ALA A 57 2.92 5.32 -0.01
CA ALA A 57 1.61 4.75 0.27
C ALA A 57 0.51 5.73 -0.14
N TRP A 58 -0.51 5.21 -0.82
CA TRP A 58 -1.67 5.96 -1.29
C TRP A 58 -2.93 5.42 -0.64
N VAL A 59 -3.84 6.30 -0.23
CA VAL A 59 -5.20 5.92 0.16
C VAL A 59 -6.04 5.84 -1.11
N CYS A 60 -6.68 4.70 -1.32
CA CYS A 60 -7.52 4.43 -2.49
C CYS A 60 -8.92 3.98 -2.03
N ARG A 61 -9.92 4.25 -2.86
CA ARG A 61 -11.20 3.58 -2.77
C ARG A 61 -11.05 2.19 -3.38
N GLY A 62 -11.47 1.16 -2.66
CA GLY A 62 -11.44 -0.19 -3.19
C GLY A 62 -12.46 -0.36 -4.31
N GLY A 63 -12.11 -1.20 -5.28
CA GLY A 63 -13.02 -1.62 -6.34
C GLY A 63 -13.67 -2.97 -6.01
N PRO A 64 -14.65 -3.41 -6.80
CA PRO A 64 -15.34 -4.69 -6.60
C PRO A 64 -14.42 -5.89 -6.40
N ALA A 65 -13.27 -5.95 -7.07
CA ALA A 65 -12.33 -7.08 -6.97
C ALA A 65 -11.58 -7.11 -5.61
N SER A 66 -11.49 -5.99 -4.90
CA SER A 66 -10.81 -5.93 -3.60
C SER A 66 -11.66 -6.46 -2.44
N GLY A 67 -12.99 -6.38 -2.53
CA GLY A 67 -13.89 -6.70 -1.42
C GLY A 67 -13.83 -5.73 -0.22
N HIS A 68 -13.19 -4.57 -0.37
CA HIS A 68 -13.02 -3.57 0.70
C HIS A 68 -13.36 -2.17 0.20
N ASP A 69 -13.93 -1.32 1.07
CA ASP A 69 -14.31 0.06 0.68
C ASP A 69 -13.10 1.00 0.56
N LEU A 70 -12.10 0.79 1.43
CA LEU A 70 -10.87 1.56 1.48
C LEU A 70 -9.67 0.63 1.53
N VAL A 71 -8.68 0.91 0.69
CA VAL A 71 -7.43 0.16 0.61
C VAL A 71 -6.23 1.09 0.56
N VAL A 72 -5.07 0.57 0.93
CA VAL A 72 -3.79 1.29 0.79
C VAL A 72 -2.98 0.64 -0.32
N ALA A 73 -2.61 1.43 -1.33
CA ALA A 73 -1.71 0.99 -2.38
C ALA A 73 -0.27 1.43 -2.05
N LYS A 74 0.65 0.47 -1.92
CA LYS A 74 2.06 0.74 -1.66
C LYS A 74 2.88 0.66 -2.96
N VAL A 75 3.32 1.80 -3.47
CA VAL A 75 4.12 1.91 -4.69
C VAL A 75 5.60 2.02 -4.32
N TYR A 76 6.38 1.00 -4.68
CA TYR A 76 7.80 0.93 -4.32
C TYR A 76 8.70 1.70 -5.28
N ARG A 77 9.73 2.38 -4.75
CA ARG A 77 10.71 3.13 -5.53
C ARG A 77 11.83 2.23 -6.06
N PRO A 78 12.43 2.49 -7.24
CA PRO A 78 13.62 1.78 -7.70
C PRO A 78 14.77 1.84 -6.69
N ILE A 79 15.56 0.77 -6.56
CA ILE A 79 16.69 0.70 -5.61
C ILE A 79 17.65 1.91 -5.73
N VAL A 80 17.89 2.38 -6.95
CA VAL A 80 18.78 3.52 -7.23
C VAL A 80 18.32 4.83 -6.59
N GLU A 81 17.03 4.98 -6.30
CA GLU A 81 16.43 6.17 -5.69
C GLU A 81 16.29 6.05 -4.17
N ARG A 82 16.57 4.88 -3.58
CA ARG A 82 16.30 4.63 -2.16
C ARG A 82 17.30 5.26 -1.19
N GLY A 83 18.40 5.81 -1.70
CA GLY A 83 19.37 6.58 -0.91
C GLY A 83 19.91 5.83 0.32
N PHE A 84 20.02 4.51 0.24
CA PHE A 84 20.63 3.72 1.30
C PHE A 84 22.16 3.82 1.18
N LYS A 85 22.80 4.14 2.30
CA LYS A 85 24.27 4.12 2.43
C LYS A 85 24.79 2.79 2.96
N ASN A 86 23.91 1.85 3.35
CA ASN A 86 24.31 0.60 3.99
C ASN A 86 23.30 -0.55 3.79
N ASP A 87 23.15 -0.98 2.55
CA ASP A 87 22.19 -2.00 2.10
C ASP A 87 22.59 -3.41 2.54
N ALA A 88 23.86 -3.61 2.94
CA ALA A 88 24.44 -4.90 3.29
C ALA A 88 23.70 -5.59 4.45
N VAL A 89 23.25 -4.80 5.44
CA VAL A 89 22.50 -5.31 6.60
C VAL A 89 21.15 -5.93 6.21
N TYR A 90 20.51 -5.45 5.13
CA TYR A 90 19.27 -6.05 4.62
C TYR A 90 19.51 -7.30 3.78
N GLN A 91 20.75 -7.54 3.34
CA GLN A 91 21.16 -8.71 2.56
C GLN A 91 21.67 -9.86 3.42
N GLU A 92 22.24 -9.59 4.60
CA GLU A 92 22.91 -10.59 5.45
C GLU A 92 22.01 -11.74 5.98
N GLY A 93 20.70 -11.69 5.76
CA GLY A 93 19.78 -12.79 6.10
C GLY A 93 19.02 -13.41 4.91
N ARG A 94 19.26 -12.96 3.67
CA ARG A 94 18.47 -13.36 2.49
C ARG A 94 19.30 -14.20 1.52
N TRP A 95 19.65 -15.40 1.94
CA TRP A 95 20.38 -16.34 1.11
C TRP A 95 19.43 -17.18 0.25
N SER A 96 19.48 -16.99 -1.07
CA SER A 96 18.83 -17.91 -2.02
C SER A 96 19.82 -19.04 -2.36
N ASP A 97 19.40 -20.29 -2.22
CA ASP A 97 20.24 -21.46 -2.53
C ASP A 97 20.47 -21.66 -4.06
N ASP A 98 19.86 -20.82 -4.89
CA ASP A 98 20.04 -20.83 -6.34
C ASP A 98 21.34 -20.10 -6.77
N ARG A 99 22.33 -20.90 -7.19
CA ARG A 99 23.63 -20.44 -7.70
C ARG A 99 23.52 -19.44 -8.85
N ARG A 100 22.49 -19.50 -9.70
CA ARG A 100 22.32 -18.58 -10.83
C ARG A 100 21.90 -17.20 -10.35
N ILE A 101 20.95 -17.15 -9.42
CA ILE A 101 20.49 -15.92 -8.79
C ILE A 101 21.63 -15.30 -7.98
N ARG A 102 22.38 -16.11 -7.23
CA ARG A 102 23.57 -15.68 -6.50
C ARG A 102 24.62 -15.03 -7.41
N ARG A 103 24.96 -15.66 -8.54
CA ARG A 103 25.90 -15.09 -9.51
C ARG A 103 25.37 -13.79 -10.14
N ALA A 104 24.07 -13.69 -10.38
CA ALA A 104 23.44 -12.47 -10.90
C ALA A 104 23.44 -11.32 -9.88
N PHE A 105 23.30 -11.63 -8.59
CA PHE A 105 23.49 -10.70 -7.48
C PHE A 105 24.95 -10.24 -7.35
N GLU A 106 25.89 -11.19 -7.35
CA GLU A 106 27.32 -10.92 -7.26
C GLU A 106 27.81 -10.04 -8.43
N GLN A 107 27.26 -10.23 -9.63
CA GLN A 107 27.57 -9.40 -10.80
C GLN A 107 26.84 -8.05 -10.83
N LYS A 108 25.98 -7.74 -9.85
CA LYS A 108 25.18 -6.49 -9.78
C LYS A 108 24.43 -6.15 -11.08
N SER A 109 24.15 -7.16 -11.89
CA SER A 109 23.51 -7.00 -13.18
C SER A 109 22.14 -6.36 -13.01
N ARG A 110 21.63 -5.66 -14.04
CA ARG A 110 20.29 -5.07 -13.98
C ARG A 110 19.22 -6.11 -13.65
N ALA A 111 19.34 -7.30 -14.25
CA ALA A 111 18.46 -8.44 -13.99
C ALA A 111 18.59 -8.95 -12.54
N GLY A 112 19.82 -9.08 -12.02
CA GLY A 112 20.05 -9.45 -10.62
C GLY A 112 19.43 -8.47 -9.63
N ARG A 113 19.61 -7.15 -9.85
CA ARG A 113 18.99 -6.11 -9.00
C ARG A 113 17.46 -6.15 -9.03
N ALA A 114 16.86 -6.39 -10.19
CA ALA A 114 15.41 -6.53 -10.31
C ALA A 114 14.87 -7.78 -9.59
N ALA A 115 15.54 -8.92 -9.74
CA ALA A 115 15.19 -10.16 -9.04
C ALA A 115 15.32 -10.00 -7.51
N GLN A 116 16.36 -9.30 -7.06
CA GLN A 116 16.57 -9.02 -5.63
C GLN A 116 15.42 -8.19 -5.08
N PHE A 117 15.07 -7.16 -5.84
CA PHE A 117 14.01 -6.26 -5.47
C PHE A 117 12.65 -6.98 -5.38
N GLY A 118 12.31 -7.80 -6.38
CA GLY A 118 11.10 -8.62 -6.36
C GLY A 118 11.05 -9.59 -5.18
N SER A 119 12.16 -10.27 -4.89
CA SER A 119 12.28 -11.15 -3.71
C SER A 119 12.08 -10.39 -2.39
N TRP A 120 12.57 -9.15 -2.31
CA TRP A 120 12.36 -8.29 -1.14
C TRP A 120 10.89 -7.93 -0.92
N ILE A 121 10.17 -7.55 -1.98
CA ILE A 121 8.72 -7.29 -1.91
C ILE A 121 7.94 -8.55 -1.51
N ALA A 122 8.27 -9.70 -2.12
CA ALA A 122 7.60 -10.96 -1.82
C ALA A 122 7.77 -11.35 -0.35
N HIS A 123 8.97 -11.18 0.20
CA HIS A 123 9.22 -11.44 1.62
C HIS A 123 8.45 -10.48 2.54
N GLU A 124 8.36 -9.19 2.18
CA GLU A 124 7.54 -8.23 2.92
C GLU A 124 6.07 -8.68 2.93
N PHE A 125 5.52 -9.04 1.77
CA PHE A 125 4.16 -9.56 1.66
C PHE A 125 3.93 -10.79 2.53
N SER A 126 4.81 -11.79 2.48
CA SER A 126 4.72 -12.98 3.34
C SER A 126 4.75 -12.63 4.83
N THR A 127 5.58 -11.66 5.22
CA THR A 127 5.69 -11.21 6.62
C THR A 127 4.41 -10.52 7.07
N LEU A 128 3.84 -9.63 6.24
CA LEU A 128 2.56 -8.98 6.53
C LEU A 128 1.43 -9.99 6.68
N HIS A 129 1.40 -11.01 5.81
CA HIS A 129 0.42 -12.10 5.93
C HIS A 129 0.58 -12.90 7.22
N LEU A 130 1.82 -13.22 7.61
CA LEU A 130 2.09 -13.93 8.86
C LEU A 130 1.62 -13.11 10.07
N LEU A 131 1.94 -11.82 10.11
CA LEU A 131 1.55 -10.93 11.21
C LEU A 131 0.05 -10.64 11.26
N SER A 132 -0.63 -10.66 10.11
CA SER A 132 -2.08 -10.49 10.04
C SER A 132 -2.85 -11.74 10.52
N ALA A 133 -2.21 -12.91 10.51
CA ALA A 133 -2.82 -14.17 10.92
C ALA A 133 -2.53 -14.55 12.39
N ALA A 134 -1.66 -13.79 13.07
CA ALA A 134 -1.28 -13.97 14.46
C ALA A 134 -2.22 -13.24 15.41
#